data_AF-A0A9Q3FMM5-F1
#
_entry.id   AF-A0A9Q3FMM5-F1
#
_cell.length_a   1.000
_cell.length_b   1.000
_cell.length_c   1.000
_cell.angle_alpha   90.00
_cell.angle_beta   90.00
_cell.angle_gamma   90.00
#
_symmetry.space_group_name_H-M   'P 1'
#
loop_
_entity.id
_entity.type
_entity.pdbx_description
1 polymer ?
#
loop_
_entity_poly.entity_id
_entity_poly.type
_entity_poly.pdbx_seq_one_letter_code
_entity_poly.pdbx_strand_id
1 'polypeptide(L)'
;MSERKLDLDDLREALINSARESGAQFKHQVKINRLGEGITPRLTSDGLNFRRWSRSLIRLIERTHTIVSYFSSFDKDGDRTINYKIRTYIEKSISGDLNNSIEEEDEARKAYQLLHCRFEKHSWSHVMNLFNNLLNGLDTLGNLNESYVAIKVGSWLNMGR
;
A
#
# COMPACT_ATOMS: atom_id res chain seq x y z
N MET A 1 45.59 -14.50 -33.31
CA MET A 1 44.27 -14.04 -32.82
C MET A 1 43.31 -15.20 -33.00
N SER A 2 42.85 -15.82 -31.91
CA SER A 2 41.97 -16.99 -31.97
C SER A 2 40.51 -16.51 -31.93
N GLU A 3 39.82 -16.59 -33.07
CA GLU A 3 38.38 -16.36 -33.15
C GLU A 3 37.67 -17.50 -32.41
N ARG A 4 37.08 -17.20 -31.25
CA ARG A 4 36.16 -18.13 -30.59
C ARG A 4 34.94 -18.30 -31.50
N LYS A 5 34.87 -19.41 -32.23
CA LYS A 5 33.60 -19.89 -32.79
C LYS A 5 32.67 -20.16 -31.62
N LEU A 6 31.65 -19.32 -31.47
CA LEU A 6 30.56 -19.54 -30.52
C LEU A 6 29.87 -20.84 -30.94
N ASP A 7 29.80 -21.82 -30.04
CA ASP A 7 29.19 -23.10 -30.34
C ASP A 7 27.67 -22.93 -30.48
N LEU A 8 27.07 -23.67 -31.42
CA LEU A 8 25.62 -23.64 -31.64
C LEU A 8 24.86 -24.15 -30.41
N ASP A 9 25.49 -25.03 -29.63
CA ASP A 9 24.95 -25.53 -28.37
C ASP A 9 24.98 -24.47 -27.27
N ASP A 10 26.02 -23.63 -27.21
CA ASP A 10 26.09 -22.48 -26.28
C ASP A 10 24.97 -21.46 -26.55
N LEU A 11 24.67 -21.20 -27.83
CA LEU A 11 23.57 -20.31 -28.22
C LEU A 11 22.20 -20.89 -27.86
N ARG A 12 22.02 -22.19 -28.01
CA ARG A 12 20.76 -22.88 -27.64
C ARG A 12 20.54 -22.85 -26.13
N GLU A 13 21.57 -23.13 -25.33
CA GLU A 13 21.50 -23.06 -23.88
C GLU A 13 21.23 -21.63 -23.39
N ALA A 14 21.88 -20.62 -24.00
CA ALA A 14 21.60 -19.21 -23.69
C ALA A 14 20.14 -18.83 -23.96
N LEU A 15 19.56 -19.29 -25.08
CA LEU A 15 18.17 -19.01 -25.43
C LEU A 15 17.19 -19.67 -24.45
N ILE A 16 17.44 -20.94 -24.09
CA ILE A 16 16.62 -21.68 -23.12
C ILE A 16 16.67 -21.01 -21.75
N ASN A 17 17.86 -20.59 -21.31
CA ASN A 17 18.02 -19.90 -20.03
C ASN A 17 17.34 -18.53 -20.02
N SER A 18 17.45 -17.75 -21.10
CA SER A 18 16.73 -16.48 -21.25
C SER A 18 15.20 -16.66 -21.22
N ALA A 19 14.68 -17.70 -21.88
CA ALA A 19 13.24 -18.00 -21.85
C ALA A 19 12.77 -18.43 -20.45
N ARG A 20 13.59 -19.21 -19.72
CA ARG A 20 13.31 -19.61 -18.32
C ARG A 20 13.32 -18.41 -17.37
N GLU A 21 14.30 -17.52 -17.50
CA GLU A 21 14.40 -16.29 -16.72
C GLU A 21 13.21 -15.38 -16.96
N SER A 22 12.83 -15.18 -18.23
CA SER A 22 11.65 -14.40 -18.61
C SER A 22 10.36 -14.98 -18.03
N GLY A 23 10.21 -16.31 -18.10
CA GLY A 23 9.07 -17.01 -17.49
C GLY A 23 9.04 -16.89 -15.95
N ALA A 24 10.19 -16.92 -15.29
CA ALA A 24 10.30 -16.74 -13.85
C ALA A 24 9.95 -15.31 -13.42
N GLN A 25 10.43 -14.30 -14.16
CA GLN A 25 10.08 -12.89 -13.94
C GLN A 25 8.59 -12.63 -14.10
N PHE A 26 7.96 -13.19 -15.14
CA PHE A 26 6.52 -13.07 -15.34
C PHE A 26 5.71 -13.66 -14.19
N LYS A 27 6.04 -14.89 -13.75
CA LYS A 27 5.38 -15.53 -12.60
C LYS A 27 5.53 -14.69 -11.32
N HIS A 28 6.70 -14.10 -11.13
CA HIS A 28 6.97 -13.23 -10.00
C HIS A 28 6.13 -11.94 -10.03
N GLN A 29 6.00 -11.30 -11.20
CA GLN A 29 5.13 -10.13 -11.36
C GLN A 29 3.66 -10.45 -11.10
N VAL A 30 3.16 -11.58 -11.62
CA VAL A 30 1.79 -12.04 -11.36
C VAL A 30 1.55 -12.24 -9.86
N LYS A 31 2.52 -12.81 -9.15
CA LYS A 31 2.44 -12.98 -7.69
C LYS A 31 2.35 -11.63 -6.98
N ILE A 32 3.19 -10.66 -7.35
CA ILE A 32 3.18 -9.32 -6.76
C ILE A 32 1.83 -8.64 -6.97
N ASN A 33 1.31 -8.67 -8.21
CA ASN A 33 0.02 -8.08 -8.54
C ASN A 33 -1.12 -8.70 -7.71
N ARG A 34 -1.16 -10.03 -7.60
CA ARG A 34 -2.16 -10.75 -6.78
C ARG A 34 -2.09 -10.40 -5.30
N LEU A 35 -0.88 -10.20 -4.76
CA LEU A 35 -0.72 -9.80 -3.35
C LEU A 35 -1.28 -8.40 -3.11
N GLY A 36 -1.08 -7.47 -4.06
CA GLY A 36 -1.68 -6.13 -4.00
C GLY A 36 -3.20 -6.16 -4.09
N GLU A 37 -3.76 -6.94 -5.02
CA GLU A 37 -5.21 -7.14 -5.17
C GLU A 37 -5.84 -7.82 -3.94
N GLY A 38 -5.07 -8.63 -3.21
CA GLY A 38 -5.50 -9.32 -1.99
C GLY A 38 -5.61 -8.42 -0.75
N ILE A 39 -5.17 -7.16 -0.81
CA ILE A 39 -5.31 -6.22 0.31
C ILE A 39 -6.78 -5.81 0.44
N THR A 40 -7.40 -6.21 1.54
CA THR A 40 -8.79 -5.88 1.86
C THR A 40 -8.88 -5.17 3.22
N PRO A 41 -9.62 -4.06 3.33
CA PRO A 41 -10.36 -3.37 2.25
C PRO A 41 -9.43 -2.60 1.30
N ARG A 42 -9.88 -2.38 0.06
CA ARG A 42 -9.21 -1.44 -0.87
C ARG A 42 -9.46 -0.01 -0.44
N LEU A 43 -8.45 0.87 -0.52
CA LEU A 43 -8.60 2.28 -0.15
C LEU A 43 -9.61 2.97 -1.07
N THR A 44 -10.67 3.53 -0.49
CA THR A 44 -11.68 4.32 -1.21
C THR A 44 -11.21 5.75 -1.41
N SER A 45 -11.73 6.44 -2.42
CA SER A 45 -11.35 7.82 -2.76
C SER A 45 -11.69 8.83 -1.65
N ASP A 46 -12.69 8.51 -0.81
CA ASP A 46 -13.06 9.28 0.38
C ASP A 46 -12.13 9.05 1.59
N GLY A 47 -11.28 8.02 1.54
CA GLY A 47 -10.35 7.64 2.60
C GLY A 47 -10.99 7.16 3.90
N LEU A 48 -12.31 6.91 3.96
CA LEU A 48 -13.00 6.53 5.20
C LEU A 48 -12.44 5.22 5.80
N ASN A 49 -11.92 4.35 4.95
CA ASN A 49 -11.34 3.08 5.37
C ASN A 49 -9.79 3.10 5.47
N PHE A 50 -9.15 4.28 5.39
CA PHE A 50 -7.70 4.43 5.38
C PHE A 50 -6.99 3.68 6.51
N ARG A 51 -7.46 3.81 7.76
CA ARG A 51 -6.86 3.09 8.91
C ARG A 51 -6.88 1.57 8.75
N ARG A 52 -7.97 1.02 8.19
CA ARG A 52 -8.12 -0.43 7.96
C ARG A 52 -7.24 -0.90 6.79
N TRP A 53 -7.21 -0.11 5.71
CA TRP A 53 -6.34 -0.36 4.56
C TRP A 53 -4.86 -0.30 4.95
N SER A 54 -4.41 0.77 5.61
CA SER A 54 -3.01 0.97 6.04
C SER A 54 -2.51 -0.19 6.90
N ARG A 55 -3.30 -0.63 7.90
CA ARG A 55 -2.96 -1.79 8.73
C ARG A 55 -2.81 -3.08 7.91
N SER A 56 -3.66 -3.27 6.90
CA SER A 56 -3.64 -4.46 6.05
C SER A 56 -2.41 -4.46 5.13
N LEU A 57 -2.07 -3.30 4.56
CA LEU A 57 -0.84 -3.08 3.80
C LEU A 57 0.41 -3.36 4.66
N ILE A 58 0.50 -2.77 5.85
CA ILE A 58 1.64 -2.97 6.77
C ILE A 58 1.82 -4.45 7.10
N ARG A 59 0.75 -5.16 7.48
CA ARG A 59 0.80 -6.59 7.78
C ARG A 59 1.29 -7.43 6.59
N LEU A 60 0.86 -7.08 5.38
CA LEU A 60 1.33 -7.76 4.17
C LEU A 60 2.84 -7.55 4.00
N ILE A 61 3.33 -6.33 4.14
CA ILE A 61 4.75 -5.99 4.00
C ILE A 61 5.59 -6.73 5.04
N GLU A 62 5.18 -6.70 6.31
CA GLU A 62 5.88 -7.41 7.39
C GLU A 62 5.95 -8.92 7.12
N ARG A 63 4.85 -9.52 6.64
CA ARG A 63 4.79 -10.96 6.31
C ARG A 63 5.63 -11.34 5.09
N THR A 64 5.70 -10.47 4.08
CA THR A 64 6.30 -10.80 2.78
C THR A 64 7.77 -10.39 2.64
N HIS A 65 8.17 -9.35 3.37
CA HIS A 65 9.51 -8.76 3.27
C HIS A 65 10.29 -8.85 4.57
N THR A 66 9.67 -9.26 5.69
CA THR A 66 10.31 -9.33 7.02
C THR A 66 10.83 -7.98 7.51
N ILE A 67 10.42 -6.89 6.87
CA ILE A 67 10.77 -5.53 7.25
C ILE A 67 9.69 -5.02 8.18
N VAL A 68 9.96 -5.13 9.48
CA VAL A 68 9.17 -4.45 10.50
C VAL A 68 9.36 -2.95 10.31
N SER A 69 8.26 -2.20 10.40
CA SER A 69 8.34 -0.72 10.40
C SER A 69 8.84 -0.09 9.09
N TYR A 70 8.53 -0.67 7.92
CA TYR A 70 8.96 -0.13 6.61
C TYR A 70 8.59 1.35 6.40
N PHE A 71 7.43 1.80 6.91
CA PHE A 71 6.96 3.18 6.81
C PHE A 71 7.31 4.06 8.02
N SER A 72 8.10 3.58 8.98
CA SER A 72 8.43 4.35 10.20
C SER A 72 9.53 5.40 9.99
N SER A 73 10.28 5.33 8.89
CA SER A 73 11.22 6.38 8.48
C SER A 73 11.10 6.63 6.99
N PHE A 74 10.74 7.85 6.61
CA PHE A 74 10.59 8.25 5.21
C PHE A 74 11.94 8.55 4.53
N ASP A 75 13.02 8.75 5.30
CA ASP A 75 14.32 9.23 4.80
C ASP A 75 15.32 8.14 4.39
N LYS A 76 14.98 6.84 4.54
CA LYS A 76 15.93 5.77 4.20
C LYS A 76 15.81 5.35 2.74
N ASP A 77 16.90 5.38 1.98
CA ASP A 77 16.97 4.63 0.73
C ASP A 77 16.82 3.13 1.03
N GLY A 78 15.66 2.58 0.70
CA GLY A 78 15.41 1.14 0.80
C GLY A 78 15.89 0.40 -0.46
N ASP A 79 15.99 -0.92 -0.38
CA ASP A 79 16.18 -1.77 -1.57
C ASP A 79 15.15 -1.41 -2.65
N ARG A 80 15.64 -0.96 -3.82
CA ARG A 80 14.83 -0.56 -4.97
C ARG A 80 13.83 -1.64 -5.38
N THR A 81 14.23 -2.91 -5.29
CA THR A 81 13.39 -4.05 -5.63
C THR A 81 12.22 -4.18 -4.66
N ILE A 82 12.46 -3.94 -3.37
CA ILE A 82 11.43 -3.98 -2.34
C ILE A 82 10.51 -2.77 -2.47
N ASN A 83 11.08 -1.59 -2.72
CA ASN A 83 10.32 -0.37 -2.96
C ASN A 83 9.34 -0.55 -4.14
N TYR A 84 9.81 -1.06 -5.27
CA TYR A 84 8.97 -1.36 -6.43
C TYR A 84 7.80 -2.30 -6.08
N LYS A 85 8.06 -3.41 -5.38
CA LYS A 85 7.01 -4.36 -4.98
C LYS A 85 5.95 -3.72 -4.09
N ILE A 86 6.39 -2.94 -3.10
CA ILE A 86 5.48 -2.28 -2.17
C ILE A 86 4.66 -1.20 -2.88
N ARG A 87 5.27 -0.46 -3.83
CA ARG A 87 4.55 0.47 -4.69
C ARG A 87 3.44 -0.23 -5.47
N THR A 88 3.73 -1.37 -6.09
CA THR A 88 2.71 -2.17 -6.79
C THR A 88 1.59 -2.63 -5.85
N TYR A 89 1.90 -2.99 -4.60
CA TYR A 89 0.85 -3.31 -3.61
C TYR A 89 -0.06 -2.12 -3.33
N ILE A 90 0.50 -0.91 -3.20
CA ILE A 90 -0.28 0.32 -3.01
C ILE A 90 -1.18 0.55 -4.23
N GLU A 91 -0.63 0.61 -5.44
CA GLU A 91 -1.37 0.89 -6.68
C GLU A 91 -2.54 -0.08 -6.93
N LYS A 92 -2.35 -1.37 -6.63
CA LYS A 92 -3.39 -2.39 -6.80
C LYS A 92 -4.44 -2.37 -5.67
N SER A 93 -4.11 -1.82 -4.51
CA SER A 93 -4.99 -1.81 -3.34
C SER A 93 -5.76 -0.51 -3.14
N ILE A 94 -5.54 0.52 -3.96
CA ILE A 94 -6.30 1.78 -3.90
C ILE A 94 -7.30 1.91 -5.06
N SER A 95 -8.23 2.86 -4.97
CA SER A 95 -9.16 3.21 -6.05
C SER A 95 -8.43 3.90 -7.21
N GLY A 96 -8.94 3.73 -8.43
CA GLY A 96 -8.32 4.29 -9.65
C GLY A 96 -8.04 5.79 -9.56
N ASP A 97 -8.97 6.57 -8.99
CA ASP A 97 -8.82 8.03 -8.84
C ASP A 97 -7.61 8.43 -7.99
N LEU A 98 -7.20 7.56 -7.05
CA LEU A 98 -6.05 7.81 -6.18
C LEU A 98 -4.73 7.43 -6.86
N ASN A 99 -4.73 6.53 -7.85
CA ASN A 99 -3.52 6.18 -8.60
C ASN A 99 -2.96 7.42 -9.31
N ASN A 100 -3.80 8.22 -9.95
CA ASN A 100 -3.38 9.48 -10.58
C ASN A 100 -2.75 10.46 -9.58
N SER A 101 -3.14 10.39 -8.30
CA SER A 101 -2.58 11.25 -7.26
C SER A 101 -1.20 10.80 -6.75
N ILE A 102 -0.81 9.54 -7.00
CA ILE A 102 0.47 8.98 -6.56
C ILE A 102 1.39 8.60 -7.73
N GLU A 103 0.96 8.83 -8.96
CA GLU A 103 1.71 8.46 -10.17
C GLU A 103 3.05 9.20 -10.27
N GLU A 104 3.07 10.46 -9.82
CA GLU A 104 4.26 11.31 -9.75
C GLU A 104 5.27 10.85 -8.68
N GLU A 105 4.87 9.96 -7.76
CA GLU A 105 5.71 9.51 -6.66
C GLU A 105 6.45 8.23 -7.02
N ASP A 106 7.75 8.35 -7.25
CA ASP A 106 8.57 7.20 -7.65
C ASP A 106 8.76 6.15 -6.56
N GLU A 107 8.64 6.58 -5.30
CA GLU A 107 8.91 5.75 -4.14
C GLU A 107 7.63 5.36 -3.40
N ALA A 108 7.51 4.07 -3.06
CA ALA A 108 6.40 3.53 -2.28
C ALA A 108 6.15 4.28 -0.96
N ARG A 109 7.22 4.76 -0.33
CA ARG A 109 7.13 5.53 0.92
C ARG A 109 6.52 6.91 0.72
N LYS A 110 6.88 7.60 -0.35
CA LYS A 110 6.29 8.91 -0.68
C LYS A 110 4.84 8.76 -1.08
N ALA A 111 4.50 7.76 -1.90
CA ALA A 111 3.11 7.41 -2.20
C ALA A 111 2.30 7.13 -0.93
N TYR A 112 2.84 6.32 0.00
CA TYR A 112 2.18 6.08 1.29
C TYR A 112 2.09 7.34 2.14
N GLN A 113 3.14 8.17 2.20
CA GLN A 113 3.16 9.42 2.95
C GLN A 113 2.14 10.43 2.42
N LEU A 114 1.94 10.50 1.10
CA LEU A 114 0.94 11.35 0.47
C LEU A 114 -0.47 10.91 0.90
N LEU A 115 -0.77 9.62 0.80
CA LEU A 115 -2.04 9.05 1.25
C LEU A 115 -2.25 9.23 2.76
N HIS A 116 -1.19 9.05 3.55
CA HIS A 116 -1.17 9.28 4.99
C HIS A 116 -1.43 10.74 5.32
N CYS A 117 -0.76 11.69 4.69
CA CYS A 117 -1.04 13.12 4.89
C CYS A 117 -2.47 13.50 4.50
N ARG A 118 -3.01 12.89 3.45
CA ARG A 118 -4.36 13.15 2.93
C ARG A 118 -5.48 12.63 3.82
N PHE A 119 -5.32 11.43 4.38
CA PHE A 119 -6.41 10.73 5.10
C PHE A 119 -6.14 10.51 6.60
N GLU A 120 -4.86 10.52 6.99
CA GLU A 120 -4.27 10.59 8.33
C GLU A 120 -4.83 11.68 9.23
N LYS A 121 -4.55 12.89 8.76
CA LYS A 121 -5.01 14.12 9.36
C LYS A 121 -6.51 14.14 9.16
N HIS A 122 -7.27 14.11 10.25
CA HIS A 122 -8.73 14.17 10.24
C HIS A 122 -9.20 15.19 9.22
N SER A 123 -9.61 14.74 8.04
CA SER A 123 -10.12 15.66 7.04
C SER A 123 -11.38 16.27 7.65
N TRP A 124 -11.59 17.56 7.45
CA TRP A 124 -12.85 18.19 7.84
C TRP A 124 -14.04 17.38 7.31
N SER A 125 -13.89 16.68 6.19
CA SER A 125 -14.87 15.72 5.66
C SER A 125 -15.16 14.53 6.58
N HIS A 126 -14.18 13.95 7.27
CA HIS A 126 -14.42 12.90 8.27
C HIS A 126 -15.15 13.45 9.50
N VAL A 127 -14.74 14.63 9.98
CA VAL A 127 -15.40 15.33 11.09
C VAL A 127 -16.83 15.70 10.71
N MET A 128 -17.05 16.22 9.49
CA MET A 128 -18.36 16.59 8.98
C MET A 128 -19.22 15.38 8.64
N ASN A 129 -18.65 14.25 8.21
CA ASN A 129 -19.42 13.02 8.00
C ASN A 129 -19.87 12.45 9.35
N LEU A 130 -19.01 12.44 10.37
CA LEU A 130 -19.42 12.11 11.75
C LEU A 130 -20.49 13.08 12.26
N PHE A 131 -20.32 14.37 12.02
CA PHE A 131 -21.29 15.39 12.41
C PHE A 131 -22.63 15.22 11.68
N ASN A 132 -22.62 14.95 10.38
CA ASN A 132 -23.81 14.69 9.58
C ASN A 132 -24.49 13.38 10.01
N ASN A 133 -23.74 12.33 10.34
CA ASN A 133 -24.31 11.10 10.88
C ASN A 133 -24.94 11.32 12.26
N LEU A 134 -24.36 12.19 13.10
CA LEU A 134 -24.97 12.61 14.37
C LEU A 134 -26.24 13.43 14.16
N LEU A 135 -26.24 14.36 13.21
CA LEU A 135 -27.41 15.20 12.89
C LEU A 135 -28.54 14.39 12.25
N ASN A 136 -28.22 13.45 11.36
CA ASN A 136 -29.19 12.57 10.72
C ASN A 136 -29.65 11.42 11.65
N GLY A 137 -28.90 11.15 12.72
CA GLY A 137 -29.20 10.15 13.75
C GLY A 137 -29.98 10.70 14.95
N LEU A 138 -30.73 11.80 14.77
CA LEU A 138 -31.45 12.56 15.79
C LEU A 138 -32.53 11.79 16.60
N ASP A 139 -32.60 10.46 16.51
CA ASP A 139 -33.51 9.63 17.30
C ASP A 139 -32.87 8.82 18.43
N THR A 140 -31.57 8.97 18.73
CA THR A 140 -31.00 8.28 19.91
C THR A 140 -30.01 9.15 20.70
N LEU A 141 -30.56 9.92 21.64
CA LEU A 141 -29.83 10.63 22.71
C LEU A 141 -28.86 9.75 23.53
N GLY A 142 -28.89 8.42 23.39
CA GLY A 142 -27.90 7.50 23.97
C GLY A 142 -26.57 7.41 23.20
N ASN A 143 -26.52 7.84 21.93
CA ASN A 143 -25.40 7.55 21.02
C ASN A 143 -24.30 8.64 20.98
N LEU A 144 -24.56 9.79 21.62
CA LEU A 144 -23.59 10.89 21.74
C LEU A 144 -22.38 10.49 22.61
N ASN A 145 -22.61 9.74 23.69
CA ASN A 145 -21.54 9.28 24.57
C ASN A 145 -20.67 8.21 23.88
N GLU A 146 -21.28 7.29 23.14
CA GLU A 146 -20.55 6.26 22.37
C GLU A 146 -19.73 6.87 21.22
N SER A 147 -20.30 7.87 20.52
CA SER A 147 -19.59 8.59 19.45
C SER A 147 -18.45 9.45 19.99
N TYR A 148 -18.64 10.12 21.14
CA TYR A 148 -17.60 10.86 21.84
C TYR A 148 -16.48 9.93 22.32
N VAL A 149 -16.82 8.76 22.86
CA VAL A 149 -15.85 7.73 23.24
C VAL A 149 -15.13 7.17 22.01
N ALA A 150 -15.77 6.99 20.86
CA ALA A 150 -15.09 6.55 19.64
C ALA A 150 -14.05 7.57 19.15
N ILE A 151 -14.36 8.87 19.22
CA ILE A 151 -13.45 9.97 18.88
C ILE A 151 -12.31 10.05 19.90
N LYS A 152 -12.62 9.92 21.19
CA LYS A 152 -11.64 9.95 22.28
C LYS A 152 -10.74 8.70 22.22
N VAL A 153 -11.28 7.50 22.30
CA VAL A 153 -10.49 6.24 22.26
C VAL A 153 -9.64 6.13 20.98
N GLY A 154 -10.15 6.59 19.83
CA GLY A 154 -9.39 6.63 18.58
C GLY A 154 -8.21 7.63 18.55
N SER A 155 -8.19 8.58 19.48
CA SER A 155 -7.13 9.59 19.69
C SER A 155 -6.15 9.18 20.79
N TRP A 156 -6.62 8.53 21.86
CA TRP A 156 -5.78 8.12 23.00
C TRP A 156 -4.95 6.84 22.72
N LEU A 157 -5.41 5.93 21.85
CA LEU A 157 -4.62 4.76 21.43
C LEU A 157 -3.37 5.11 20.59
N ASN A 158 -3.23 6.37 20.15
CA ASN A 158 -2.05 6.88 19.42
C ASN A 158 -1.15 7.80 20.25
N MET A 159 -1.45 8.03 21.54
CA MET A 159 -0.59 8.84 22.43
C MET A 159 0.16 8.01 23.50
N GLY A 160 0.01 6.69 23.48
CA GLY A 160 0.66 5.80 24.43
C GLY A 160 1.14 4.51 23.77
N ARG A 161 2.22 4.60 22.99
CA ARG A 161 3.22 3.54 22.78
C ARG A 161 4.37 4.05 21.91
#